data_AF-A0A0C9QG34-F1
#
_entry.id   AF-A0A0C9QG34-F1
#
_cell.length_a   1.000
_cell.length_b   1.000
_cell.length_c   1.000
_cell.angle_alpha   90.00
_cell.angle_beta   90.00
_cell.angle_gamma   90.00
#
_symmetry.space_group_name_H-M   'P 1'
#
loop_
_entity.id
_entity.type
_entity.pdbx_description
1 polymer ?
#
loop_
_entity_poly.entity_id
_entity_poly.type
_entity_poly.pdbx_seq_one_letter_code
_entity_poly.pdbx_strand_id
1 'polypeptide(L)'
;MKPINFSKSTPTAEELSNRISVYNKRASELLQRNRPFTRKDLADIRELRKSLDEEYREYNLVRNDFLHSGPGTYYKYYKWVQDTVQYTSGRLTSSSASSFLSDVKSATIYWKARS
;
A
#
# COMPACT_ATOMS: atom_id res chain seq x y z
N MET A 1 -1.80 -6.93 -14.01
CA MET A 1 -2.04 -7.99 -13.00
C MET A 1 -3.55 -8.16 -12.87
N LYS A 2 -4.11 -8.90 -11.88
CA LYS A 2 -5.55 -8.71 -11.54
C LYS A 2 -5.68 -7.50 -10.60
N PRO A 3 -6.69 -6.63 -10.73
CA PRO A 3 -6.92 -5.53 -9.79
C PRO A 3 -7.01 -6.02 -8.34
N ILE A 4 -6.59 -5.21 -7.37
CA ILE A 4 -6.86 -5.44 -5.95
C ILE A 4 -8.19 -4.77 -5.64
N ASN A 5 -9.18 -5.56 -5.25
CA ASN A 5 -10.48 -5.05 -4.82
C ASN A 5 -10.75 -5.62 -3.43
N PHE A 6 -11.04 -4.76 -2.46
CA PHE A 6 -11.48 -5.18 -1.13
C PHE A 6 -12.94 -4.81 -0.89
N SER A 7 -13.56 -5.49 0.10
CA SER A 7 -14.90 -5.11 0.58
C SER A 7 -14.88 -3.69 1.15
N LYS A 8 -15.94 -2.93 0.86
CA LYS A 8 -16.15 -1.53 1.29
C LYS A 8 -16.67 -1.38 2.72
N SER A 9 -16.88 -2.49 3.44
CA SER A 9 -17.29 -2.48 4.85
C SER A 9 -16.14 -2.07 5.77
N THR A 10 -16.46 -1.69 7.02
CA THR A 10 -15.46 -1.55 8.09
C THR A 10 -14.69 -2.87 8.20
N PRO A 11 -13.38 -2.91 7.88
CA PRO A 11 -12.65 -4.16 7.83
C PRO A 11 -12.35 -4.66 9.24
N THR A 12 -12.19 -5.97 9.39
CA THR A 12 -11.64 -6.59 10.60
C THR A 12 -10.11 -6.51 10.61
N ALA A 13 -9.47 -6.76 11.76
CA ALA A 13 -8.01 -6.76 11.86
C ALA A 13 -7.37 -7.87 11.00
N GLU A 14 -8.04 -9.01 10.87
CA GLU A 14 -7.62 -10.11 10.00
C GLU A 14 -7.72 -9.71 8.52
N GLU A 15 -8.81 -9.04 8.13
CA GLU A 15 -8.95 -8.50 6.78
C GLU A 15 -7.83 -7.50 6.48
N LEU A 16 -7.53 -6.55 7.38
CA LEU A 16 -6.41 -5.62 7.20
C LEU A 16 -5.06 -6.33 7.06
N SER A 17 -4.83 -7.39 7.84
CA SER A 17 -3.61 -8.20 7.75
C SER A 17 -3.49 -8.90 6.39
N ASN A 18 -4.61 -9.43 5.88
CA ASN A 18 -4.71 -10.02 4.55
C ASN A 18 -4.46 -8.99 3.46
N ARG A 19 -5.01 -7.77 3.59
CA ARG A 19 -4.77 -6.67 2.65
C ARG A 19 -3.29 -6.31 2.55
N ILE A 20 -2.60 -6.09 3.69
CA ILE A 20 -1.15 -5.80 3.70
C ILE A 20 -0.38 -6.94 3.04
N SER A 21 -0.73 -8.20 3.35
CA SER A 21 -0.05 -9.37 2.79
C SER A 21 -0.17 -9.42 1.26
N VAL A 22 -1.33 -9.05 0.71
CA VAL A 22 -1.55 -8.95 -0.74
C VAL A 22 -0.69 -7.84 -1.35
N TYR A 23 -0.69 -6.63 -0.77
CA TYR A 23 0.14 -5.52 -1.25
C TYR A 23 1.64 -5.86 -1.21
N ASN A 24 2.11 -6.44 -0.10
CA ASN A 24 3.50 -6.83 0.06
C ASN A 24 3.94 -7.90 -0.94
N LYS A 25 3.13 -8.95 -1.10
CA LYS A 25 3.44 -10.03 -2.04
C LYS A 25 3.66 -9.46 -3.44
N ARG A 26 2.76 -8.58 -3.88
CA ARG A 26 2.83 -7.92 -5.19
C ARG A 26 4.05 -7.01 -5.31
N ALA A 27 4.35 -6.21 -4.29
CA ALA A 27 5.52 -5.36 -4.28
C ALA A 27 6.83 -6.17 -4.33
N SER A 28 6.89 -7.27 -3.59
CA SER A 28 8.03 -8.19 -3.56
C SER A 28 8.23 -8.91 -4.90
N GLU A 29 7.16 -9.39 -5.55
CA GLU A 29 7.22 -10.01 -6.88
C GLU A 29 7.75 -9.04 -7.97
N LEU A 30 7.45 -7.74 -7.83
CA LEU A 30 7.94 -6.70 -8.74
C LEU A 30 9.41 -6.33 -8.44
N LEU A 31 9.80 -6.25 -7.16
CA LEU A 31 11.18 -5.95 -6.74
C LEU A 31 12.17 -7.08 -7.01
N GLN A 32 11.74 -8.35 -6.93
CA GLN A 32 12.61 -9.51 -7.18
C GLN A 32 13.04 -9.64 -8.65
N ARG A 33 12.46 -8.85 -9.56
CA ARG A 33 12.89 -8.77 -10.94
C ARG A 33 14.23 -8.02 -10.94
N ASN A 34 15.34 -8.75 -10.85
CA ASN A 34 16.72 -8.26 -10.93
C ASN A 34 17.08 -7.73 -12.34
N ARG A 35 16.19 -6.90 -12.92
CA ARG A 35 16.31 -6.28 -14.23
C ARG A 35 15.60 -4.92 -14.23
N PRO A 36 15.91 -4.01 -15.15
CA PRO A 36 15.16 -2.77 -15.29
C PRO A 36 13.66 -3.02 -15.48
N PHE A 37 12.83 -2.12 -14.93
CA PHE A 37 11.39 -2.19 -15.11
C PHE A 37 11.01 -1.97 -16.58
N THR A 38 10.30 -2.95 -17.13
CA THR A 38 9.65 -2.87 -18.44
C THR A 38 8.38 -2.02 -18.36
N ARG A 39 7.83 -1.67 -19.53
CA ARG A 39 6.51 -1.01 -19.61
C ARG A 39 5.41 -1.79 -18.89
N LYS A 40 5.47 -3.13 -18.94
CA LYS A 40 4.51 -4.00 -18.24
C LYS A 40 4.67 -3.90 -16.73
N ASP A 41 5.91 -3.93 -16.23
CA ASP A 41 6.19 -3.76 -14.80
C ASP A 41 5.65 -2.41 -14.31
N LEU A 42 5.91 -1.33 -15.05
CA LEU A 42 5.40 0.00 -14.72
C LEU A 42 3.86 0.08 -14.77
N ALA A 43 3.20 -0.68 -15.65
CA ALA A 43 1.75 -0.77 -15.66
C ALA A 43 1.22 -1.50 -14.41
N ASP A 44 1.82 -2.63 -14.05
CA ASP A 44 1.47 -3.37 -12.84
C ASP A 44 1.70 -2.53 -11.57
N ILE A 45 2.78 -1.73 -11.53
CA ILE A 45 3.07 -0.79 -10.44
C ILE A 45 2.00 0.33 -10.37
N ARG A 46 1.56 0.86 -11.52
CA ARG A 46 0.46 1.84 -11.56
C ARG A 46 -0.85 1.27 -11.05
N GLU A 47 -1.17 0.01 -11.38
CA GLU A 47 -2.34 -0.66 -10.83
C GLU A 47 -2.24 -0.79 -9.30
N LEU A 48 -1.08 -1.23 -8.80
CA LEU A 48 -0.83 -1.34 -7.36
C LEU A 48 -1.02 -0.01 -6.63
N ARG A 49 -0.45 1.06 -7.21
CA ARG A 49 -0.59 2.42 -6.70
C ARG A 49 -2.04 2.91 -6.73
N LYS A 50 -2.75 2.68 -7.84
CA LYS A 50 -4.17 3.04 -7.97
C LYS A 50 -5.02 2.37 -6.89
N SER A 51 -4.78 1.09 -6.60
CA SER A 51 -5.51 0.40 -5.53
C SER A 51 -5.23 0.99 -4.14
N LEU A 52 -4.01 1.47 -3.86
CA LEU A 52 -3.72 2.20 -2.61
C LEU A 52 -4.37 3.60 -2.58
N ASP A 53 -4.36 4.31 -3.72
CA ASP A 53 -5.02 5.61 -3.85
C ASP A 53 -6.54 5.50 -3.65
N GLU A 54 -7.16 4.43 -4.15
CA GLU A 54 -8.57 4.12 -3.93
C GLU A 54 -8.85 3.86 -2.45
N GLU A 55 -8.03 3.05 -1.79
CA GLU A 55 -8.15 2.79 -0.36
C GLU A 55 -7.98 4.07 0.48
N TYR A 56 -6.99 4.90 0.15
CA TYR A 56 -6.75 6.19 0.78
C TYR A 56 -7.97 7.13 0.68
N ARG A 57 -8.63 7.16 -0.49
CA ARG A 57 -9.83 7.98 -0.73
C ARG A 57 -11.06 7.41 -0.05
N GLU A 58 -11.26 6.10 -0.13
CA GLU A 58 -12.43 5.40 0.42
C GLU A 58 -12.53 5.60 1.94
N TYR A 59 -11.42 5.51 2.65
CA TYR A 59 -11.37 5.78 4.09
C TYR A 59 -11.23 7.27 4.44
N ASN A 60 -11.33 8.16 3.43
CA ASN A 60 -11.25 9.62 3.57
C ASN A 60 -10.05 10.08 4.41
N LEU A 61 -8.88 9.45 4.22
CA LEU A 61 -7.69 9.67 5.06
C LEU A 61 -7.07 11.08 4.92
N VAL A 62 -7.59 11.88 3.99
CA VAL A 62 -7.28 13.32 3.84
C VAL A 62 -7.87 14.15 4.98
N ARG A 63 -9.05 13.75 5.50
CA ARG A 63 -9.87 14.54 6.44
C ARG A 63 -10.19 13.80 7.74
N ASN A 64 -9.75 12.55 7.90
CA ASN A 64 -10.15 11.71 9.02
C ASN A 64 -9.22 11.90 10.23
N ASP A 65 -9.71 12.55 11.28
CA ASP A 65 -9.08 12.69 12.61
C ASP A 65 -8.89 11.36 13.36
N PHE A 66 -9.28 10.22 12.75
CA PHE A 66 -9.04 8.86 13.25
C PHE A 66 -7.55 8.54 13.52
N LEU A 67 -6.63 9.42 13.10
CA LEU A 67 -5.20 9.35 13.36
C LEU A 67 -4.78 9.78 14.79
N HIS A 68 -5.70 10.25 15.63
CA HIS A 68 -5.31 10.85 16.92
C HIS A 68 -5.85 10.17 18.19
N SER A 69 -6.70 9.13 18.11
CA SER A 69 -7.34 8.59 19.34
C SER A 69 -7.73 7.10 19.37
N GLY A 70 -7.42 6.29 18.36
CA GLY A 70 -7.72 4.85 18.39
C GLY A 70 -6.57 3.98 18.92
N PRO A 71 -6.76 3.10 19.93
CA PRO A 71 -5.78 2.08 20.24
C PRO A 71 -5.68 1.07 19.09
N GLY A 72 -4.46 0.66 18.73
CA GLY A 72 -4.22 -0.59 18.02
C GLY A 72 -4.06 -0.56 16.50
N THR A 73 -4.15 -1.77 15.95
CA THR A 73 -3.74 -2.22 14.62
C THR A 73 -4.33 -1.41 13.46
N TYR A 74 -5.53 -0.85 13.59
CA TYR A 74 -6.19 -0.03 12.56
C TYR A 74 -5.48 1.29 12.23
N TYR A 75 -5.02 2.01 13.27
CA TYR A 75 -4.28 3.25 13.08
C TYR A 75 -3.02 3.02 12.24
N LYS A 76 -2.27 1.96 12.57
CA LYS A 76 -1.03 1.59 11.86
C LYS A 76 -1.29 1.32 10.38
N TYR A 77 -2.39 0.62 10.06
CA TYR A 77 -2.78 0.32 8.68
C TYR A 77 -3.03 1.61 7.90
N TYR A 78 -3.94 2.45 8.38
CA TYR A 78 -4.35 3.65 7.64
C TYR A 78 -3.24 4.70 7.58
N LYS A 79 -2.40 4.81 8.62
CA LYS A 79 -1.21 5.66 8.58
C LYS A 79 -0.23 5.19 7.50
N TRP A 80 -0.01 3.88 7.40
CA TRP A 80 0.80 3.32 6.32
C TRP A 80 0.25 3.64 4.93
N VAL A 81 -1.06 3.44 4.71
CA VAL A 81 -1.70 3.77 3.42
C VAL A 81 -1.50 5.25 3.08
N GLN A 82 -1.75 6.15 4.03
CA GLN A 82 -1.53 7.58 3.88
C GLN A 82 -0.09 7.91 3.50
N ASP A 83 0.88 7.42 4.29
CA ASP A 83 2.30 7.74 4.08
C ASP A 83 2.76 7.22 2.71
N THR A 84 2.40 5.99 2.35
CA THR A 84 2.78 5.39 1.06
C THR A 84 2.22 6.17 -0.13
N VAL A 85 0.97 6.60 -0.06
CA VAL A 85 0.34 7.39 -1.12
C VAL A 85 0.94 8.80 -1.22
N GLN A 86 1.16 9.47 -0.08
CA GLN A 86 1.68 10.83 -0.03
C GLN A 86 3.15 10.90 -0.47
N TYR A 87 4.01 10.01 0.03
CA TYR A 87 5.44 9.98 -0.33
C TYR A 87 5.70 9.61 -1.79
N THR A 88 4.73 8.98 -2.44
CA THR A 88 4.89 8.54 -3.83
C THR A 88 4.13 9.41 -4.82
N SER A 89 3.49 10.50 -4.35
CA SER A 89 2.84 11.52 -5.18
C SER A 89 3.83 12.10 -6.21
N GLY A 90 3.56 11.92 -7.51
CA GLY A 90 4.48 12.29 -8.59
C GLY A 90 4.53 11.32 -9.77
N ARG A 91 5.24 11.72 -10.84
CA ARG A 91 5.39 10.94 -12.07
C ARG A 91 6.12 9.62 -11.79
N LEU A 92 5.52 8.49 -12.19
CA LEU A 92 6.14 7.18 -12.03
C LEU A 92 7.32 7.00 -13.00
N THR A 93 8.54 7.14 -12.49
CA THR A 93 9.82 6.78 -13.15
C THR A 93 10.35 5.47 -12.58
N SER A 94 11.40 4.88 -13.17
CA SER A 94 11.99 3.64 -12.64
C SER A 94 12.52 3.80 -11.20
N SER A 95 13.09 4.96 -10.86
CA SER A 95 13.58 5.25 -9.50
C SER A 95 12.44 5.42 -8.50
N SER A 96 11.38 6.15 -8.87
CA SER A 96 10.22 6.32 -7.99
C SER A 96 9.41 5.02 -7.86
N ALA A 97 9.43 4.16 -8.88
CA ALA A 97 8.84 2.83 -8.83
C ALA A 97 9.52 1.92 -7.80
N SER A 98 10.85 1.86 -7.79
CA SER A 98 11.58 1.06 -6.78
C SER A 98 11.33 1.57 -5.36
N SER A 99 11.30 2.89 -5.19
CA SER A 99 11.03 3.52 -3.90
C SER A 99 9.62 3.20 -3.42
N PHE A 100 8.60 3.40 -4.27
CA PHE A 100 7.21 3.02 -3.98
C PHE A 100 7.06 1.56 -3.57
N LEU A 101 7.65 0.63 -4.33
CA LEU A 101 7.56 -0.79 -4.02
C LEU A 101 8.29 -1.14 -2.70
N SER A 102 9.38 -0.43 -2.40
CA SER A 102 10.10 -0.59 -1.14
C SER A 102 9.24 -0.12 0.03
N ASP A 103 8.60 1.05 -0.08
CA ASP A 103 7.69 1.59 0.94
C ASP A 103 6.53 0.63 1.24
N VAL A 104 5.88 0.11 0.19
CA VAL A 104 4.83 -0.91 0.28
C VAL A 104 5.32 -2.18 1.01
N LYS A 105 6.55 -2.62 0.73
CA LYS A 105 7.15 -3.81 1.35
C LYS A 105 7.55 -3.59 2.81
N SER A 106 8.16 -2.45 3.15
CA SER A 106 8.61 -2.14 4.51
C SER A 106 7.46 -2.04 5.51
N ALA A 107 6.28 -1.62 5.06
CA ALA A 107 5.09 -1.54 5.88
C ALA A 107 4.64 -2.86 6.51
N THR A 108 4.90 -3.96 5.82
CA THR A 108 4.55 -5.30 6.32
C THR A 108 5.46 -5.73 7.46
N ILE A 109 6.69 -5.21 7.49
CA ILE A 109 7.64 -5.41 8.59
C ILE A 109 7.15 -4.62 9.81
N TYR A 110 6.75 -3.37 9.63
CA TYR A 110 6.19 -2.55 10.71
C TYR A 110 4.84 -3.06 11.25
N TRP A 111 4.03 -3.69 10.39
CA TRP A 111 2.79 -4.38 10.78
C TRP A 111 3.05 -5.59 11.67
N LYS A 112 3.96 -6.49 11.24
CA LYS A 112 4.27 -7.75 11.94
C LYS A 112 5.15 -7.58 13.18
N ALA A 113 6.00 -6.55 13.22
CA ALA A 113 6.93 -6.34 14.35
C ALA A 113 6.26 -5.81 15.63
N ARG A 114 4.98 -5.44 15.58
CA ARG A 114 4.24 -4.86 16.71
C ARG A 114 2.81 -5.43 16.86
N SER A 115 2.59 -6.64 16.36
CA SER A 115 1.39 -7.46 16.53
C SER A 115 1.72 -8.66 17.40
#